data_AF-A0A7X8A3I7-F1
#
_entry.id   AF-A0A7X8A3I7-F1
#
_cell.length_a   1.000
_cell.length_b   1.000
_cell.length_c   1.000
_cell.angle_alpha   90.00
_cell.angle_beta   90.00
_cell.angle_gamma   90.00
#
_symmetry.space_group_name_H-M   'P 1'
#
loop_
_entity.id
_entity.type
_entity.pdbx_description
1 polymer ?
#
loop_
_entity_poly.entity_id
_entity_poly.type
_entity_poly.pdbx_seq_one_letter_code
_entity_poly.pdbx_strand_id
1 'polypeptide(L)'
;MDKMKKILTYGDFKLIIVFAYIVSLFYLALKINWTNAILFHLFVILLFFLVYNINELIYFIISPILFFYSPINEYLIRRYIRNKKFKINSISEVVIVLGGYDYTNVISWIKPNYLMSDIKIIVKFLTLSKKDFSFYFDAKIEDIIKIMSDKAAKEVFFVGHGDSHSFQLNNKEKIYYCDFNDKLKYGKEFIHQVHCGDKWGKSLIDYLVPDGNKKKCFFFRKFINSFDVEKWFKNKIREL
;
A
#
# COMPACT_ATOMS: atom_id res chain seq x y z
N MET A 1 4.56 33.45 -6.95
CA MET A 1 5.15 32.41 -7.82
C MET A 1 5.40 31.07 -7.10
N ASP A 2 5.20 30.96 -5.78
CA ASP A 2 5.46 29.73 -5.00
C ASP A 2 4.28 28.76 -4.81
N LYS A 3 3.05 29.12 -5.21
CA LYS A 3 1.89 28.22 -5.06
C LYS A 3 1.75 27.19 -6.19
N MET A 4 2.26 27.48 -7.39
CA MET A 4 2.17 26.57 -8.54
C MET A 4 3.27 25.51 -8.61
N LYS A 5 4.42 25.74 -7.97
CA LYS A 5 5.53 24.76 -7.91
C LYS A 5 5.24 23.56 -6.99
N LYS A 6 4.09 23.53 -6.32
CA LYS A 6 3.67 22.45 -5.43
C LYS A 6 2.80 21.37 -6.09
N ILE A 7 2.42 21.51 -7.36
CA ILE A 7 1.11 20.99 -7.78
C ILE A 7 1.12 19.64 -8.50
N LEU A 8 2.19 19.16 -9.15
CA LEU A 8 2.16 17.81 -9.75
C LEU A 8 3.55 17.20 -9.73
N THR A 9 3.70 16.01 -9.15
CA THR A 9 4.88 15.19 -9.41
C THR A 9 4.84 14.70 -10.86
N TYR A 10 5.99 14.31 -11.42
CA TYR A 10 6.07 13.79 -12.78
C TYR A 10 5.09 12.62 -13.04
N GLY A 11 4.79 11.82 -12.01
CA GLY A 11 3.78 10.76 -12.07
C GLY A 11 2.35 11.29 -12.21
N ASP A 12 2.01 12.35 -11.49
CA ASP A 12 0.66 12.94 -11.51
C ASP A 12 0.33 13.55 -12.87
N PHE A 13 1.32 14.20 -13.50
CA PHE A 13 1.16 14.74 -14.85
C PHE A 13 0.87 13.64 -15.89
N LYS A 14 1.58 12.50 -15.82
CA LYS A 14 1.34 11.35 -16.72
C LYS A 14 -0.07 10.80 -16.59
N LEU A 15 -0.62 10.75 -15.37
CA LEU A 15 -1.97 10.24 -15.14
C LEU A 15 -3.07 11.23 -15.53
N ILE A 16 -2.84 12.53 -15.45
CA ILE A 16 -3.75 13.53 -16.03
C ILE A 16 -3.83 13.36 -17.55
N ILE A 17 -2.70 13.12 -18.22
CA ILE A 17 -2.67 12.83 -19.66
C ILE A 17 -3.47 11.56 -19.97
N VAL A 18 -3.31 10.49 -19.17
CA VAL A 18 -4.13 9.27 -19.29
C VAL A 18 -5.61 9.59 -19.16
N PHE A 19 -6.01 10.37 -18.15
CA PHE A 19 -7.42 10.68 -17.92
C PHE A 19 -8.02 11.50 -19.06
N ALA A 20 -7.32 12.55 -19.50
CA ALA A 20 -7.73 13.36 -20.65
C ALA A 20 -7.90 12.48 -21.90
N TYR A 21 -6.94 11.58 -22.13
CA TYR A 21 -6.99 10.62 -23.23
C TYR A 21 -8.21 9.68 -23.17
N ILE A 22 -8.53 9.10 -22.00
CA ILE A 22 -9.73 8.26 -21.83
C ILE A 22 -10.99 9.06 -22.15
N VAL A 23 -11.11 10.28 -21.60
CA VAL A 23 -12.27 11.16 -21.85
C VAL A 23 -12.40 11.49 -23.34
N SER A 24 -11.30 11.79 -24.02
CA SER A 24 -11.28 12.03 -25.47
C SER A 24 -11.72 10.79 -26.26
N LEU A 25 -11.26 9.59 -25.90
CA LEU A 25 -11.70 8.35 -26.55
C LEU A 25 -13.20 8.12 -26.39
N PHE A 26 -13.74 8.28 -25.18
CA PHE A 26 -15.18 8.15 -24.92
C PHE A 26 -15.98 9.19 -25.69
N TYR A 27 -15.53 10.45 -25.71
CA TYR A 27 -16.17 11.51 -26.47
C TYR A 27 -16.22 11.18 -27.97
N LEU A 28 -15.08 10.78 -28.56
CA LEU A 28 -15.01 10.44 -29.99
C LEU A 28 -15.91 9.24 -30.32
N ALA A 29 -15.89 8.20 -29.49
CA ALA A 29 -16.70 7.00 -29.71
C ALA A 29 -18.21 7.29 -29.61
N LEU A 30 -18.63 8.08 -28.62
CA LEU A 30 -20.04 8.35 -28.35
C LEU A 30 -20.64 9.49 -29.17
N LYS A 31 -19.84 10.49 -29.56
CA LYS A 31 -20.32 11.71 -30.24
C LYS A 31 -19.97 11.77 -31.72
N ILE A 32 -18.93 11.07 -32.17
CA ILE A 32 -18.53 11.07 -33.58
C ILE A 32 -18.74 9.68 -34.19
N ASN A 33 -17.84 8.74 -33.91
CA ASN A 33 -17.95 7.32 -34.25
C ASN A 33 -16.75 6.54 -33.68
N TRP A 34 -16.88 5.21 -33.67
CA TRP A 34 -15.82 4.29 -33.23
C TRP A 34 -14.55 4.35 -34.08
N THR A 35 -14.65 4.57 -35.38
CA THR A 35 -13.49 4.66 -36.28
C THR A 35 -12.56 5.80 -35.88
N ASN A 36 -13.10 6.98 -35.58
CA ASN A 36 -12.32 8.14 -35.13
C ASN A 36 -11.70 7.92 -33.76
N ALA A 37 -12.40 7.23 -32.85
CA ALA A 37 -11.81 6.84 -31.57
C ALA A 37 -10.62 5.89 -31.77
N ILE A 38 -10.73 4.91 -32.67
CA ILE A 38 -9.64 3.98 -33.00
C ILE A 38 -8.46 4.71 -33.64
N LEU A 39 -8.69 5.59 -34.61
CA LEU A 39 -7.62 6.37 -35.24
C LEU A 39 -6.90 7.28 -34.25
N PHE A 40 -7.65 7.94 -33.35
CA PHE A 40 -7.08 8.74 -32.27
C PHE A 40 -6.27 7.87 -31.30
N HIS A 41 -6.77 6.69 -30.91
CA HIS A 41 -6.05 5.72 -30.09
C HIS A 41 -4.70 5.34 -30.70
N LEU A 42 -4.69 4.95 -31.98
CA LEU A 42 -3.49 4.58 -32.72
C LEU A 42 -2.50 5.75 -32.83
N PHE A 43 -3.00 6.96 -33.09
CA PHE A 43 -2.18 8.17 -33.14
C PHE A 43 -1.52 8.48 -31.79
N VAL A 44 -2.27 8.38 -30.69
CA VAL A 44 -1.73 8.59 -29.34
C VAL A 44 -0.71 7.52 -29.00
N ILE A 45 -0.96 6.24 -29.30
CA ILE A 45 0.02 5.16 -29.10
C ILE A 45 1.30 5.43 -29.89
N LEU A 46 1.18 5.84 -31.16
CA LEU A 46 2.34 6.15 -32.00
C LEU A 46 3.16 7.30 -31.42
N LEU A 47 2.50 8.40 -31.02
CA LEU A 47 3.17 9.52 -30.34
C LEU A 47 3.85 9.07 -29.04
N PHE A 48 3.18 8.26 -28.23
CA PHE A 48 3.72 7.79 -26.97
C PHE A 48 4.93 6.87 -27.18
N PHE A 49 4.89 6.01 -28.20
CA PHE A 49 5.99 5.13 -28.59
C PHE A 49 7.22 5.91 -29.09
N LEU A 50 7.02 7.04 -29.76
CA LEU A 50 8.12 7.90 -30.22
C LEU A 50 8.84 8.65 -29.09
N VAL A 51 8.15 8.92 -27.99
CA VAL A 51 8.65 9.76 -26.89
C VAL A 51 9.09 8.93 -25.67
N TYR A 52 8.46 7.77 -25.44
CA TYR A 52 8.61 6.98 -24.24
C TYR A 52 9.02 5.54 -24.52
N ASN A 53 9.60 4.88 -23.52
CA ASN A 53 9.98 3.48 -23.62
C ASN A 53 8.76 2.54 -23.55
N ILE A 54 8.96 1.28 -23.96
CA ILE A 54 7.91 0.23 -23.99
C ILE A 54 7.25 0.03 -22.62
N ASN A 55 8.01 0.10 -21.53
CA ASN A 55 7.45 -0.09 -20.18
C ASN A 55 6.45 1.01 -19.82
N GLU A 56 6.76 2.27 -20.15
CA GLU A 56 5.88 3.40 -19.90
C GLU A 56 4.61 3.34 -20.76
N LEU A 57 4.71 2.84 -22.00
CA LEU A 57 3.55 2.59 -22.85
C LEU A 57 2.61 1.54 -22.25
N ILE A 58 3.15 0.44 -21.71
CA ILE A 58 2.36 -0.60 -21.04
C ILE A 58 1.63 -0.02 -19.83
N TYR A 59 2.31 0.77 -19.00
CA TYR A 59 1.68 1.45 -17.86
C TYR A 59 0.57 2.41 -18.32
N PHE A 60 0.80 3.18 -19.38
CA PHE A 60 -0.20 4.07 -19.96
C PHE A 60 -1.48 3.30 -20.37
N ILE A 61 -1.33 2.20 -21.12
CA ILE A 61 -2.45 1.38 -21.60
C ILE A 61 -3.23 0.73 -20.44
N ILE A 62 -2.53 0.25 -19.41
CA ILE A 62 -3.14 -0.53 -18.31
C ILE A 62 -3.65 0.36 -17.16
N SER A 63 -3.15 1.60 -17.05
CA SER A 63 -3.54 2.55 -15.99
C SER A 63 -5.05 2.82 -15.84
N PRO A 64 -5.89 2.84 -16.90
CA PRO A 64 -7.34 2.98 -16.73
C PRO A 64 -7.94 1.80 -15.95
N ILE A 65 -7.47 0.58 -16.22
CA ILE A 65 -7.92 -0.64 -15.53
C ILE A 65 -7.46 -0.59 -14.08
N LEU A 66 -6.20 -0.20 -13.84
CA LEU A 66 -5.63 -0.10 -12.49
C LEU A 66 -6.33 0.94 -11.62
N PHE A 67 -6.77 2.04 -12.24
CA PHE A 67 -7.52 3.11 -11.56
C PHE A 67 -8.81 2.59 -10.92
N PHE A 68 -9.54 1.69 -11.58
CA PHE A 68 -10.73 1.06 -10.99
C PHE A 68 -10.38 -0.13 -10.11
N TYR A 69 -9.30 -0.85 -10.42
CA TYR A 69 -8.88 -2.03 -9.67
C TYR A 69 -8.57 -1.71 -8.21
N SER A 70 -7.82 -0.62 -7.95
CA SER A 70 -7.39 -0.22 -6.61
C SER A 70 -8.56 -0.01 -5.61
N PRO A 71 -9.58 0.86 -5.91
CA PRO A 71 -10.72 1.04 -5.02
C PRO A 71 -11.62 -0.19 -4.91
N ILE A 72 -11.77 -0.97 -5.99
CA ILE A 72 -12.54 -2.24 -5.94
C ILE A 72 -11.85 -3.23 -5.00
N ASN A 73 -10.54 -3.40 -5.12
CA ASN A 73 -9.76 -4.28 -4.26
C ASN A 73 -9.87 -3.85 -2.78
N GLU A 74 -9.76 -2.55 -2.49
CA GLU A 74 -9.93 -2.04 -1.13
C GLU A 74 -11.33 -2.33 -0.57
N TYR A 75 -12.37 -2.05 -1.36
CA TYR A 75 -13.75 -2.35 -0.99
C TYR A 75 -13.93 -3.84 -0.67
N LEU A 76 -13.40 -4.72 -1.51
CA LEU A 76 -13.48 -6.17 -1.31
C LEU A 76 -12.76 -6.60 -0.03
N ILE A 77 -11.59 -6.02 0.28
CA ILE A 77 -10.84 -6.31 1.52
C ILE A 77 -11.62 -5.89 2.76
N ARG A 78 -12.14 -4.66 2.76
CA ARG A 78 -12.98 -4.15 3.87
C ARG A 78 -14.21 -5.03 4.07
N ARG A 79 -14.86 -5.44 2.97
CA ARG A 79 -16.01 -6.36 3.01
C ARG A 79 -15.61 -7.74 3.54
N TYR A 80 -14.48 -8.30 3.11
CA TYR A 80 -13.97 -9.58 3.60
C TYR A 80 -13.76 -9.56 5.13
N ILE A 81 -13.07 -8.54 5.63
CA ILE A 81 -12.76 -8.41 7.07
C ILE A 81 -14.05 -8.27 7.89
N ARG A 82 -14.99 -7.42 7.45
CA ARG A 82 -16.28 -7.23 8.12
C ARG A 82 -17.14 -8.50 8.10
N ASN A 83 -17.22 -9.18 6.95
CA ASN A 83 -18.01 -10.41 6.81
C ASN A 83 -17.48 -11.56 7.66
N LYS A 84 -16.16 -11.61 7.88
CA LYS A 84 -15.52 -12.58 8.77
C LYS A 84 -15.62 -12.21 10.25
N LYS A 85 -16.19 -11.04 10.58
CA LYS A 85 -16.38 -10.55 11.95
C LYS A 85 -15.07 -10.51 12.77
N PHE A 86 -13.96 -10.17 12.12
CA PHE A 86 -12.72 -9.93 12.86
C PHE A 86 -12.85 -8.70 13.77
N LYS A 87 -12.04 -8.62 14.83
CA LYS A 87 -11.98 -7.43 15.69
C LYS A 87 -11.49 -6.23 14.88
N ILE A 88 -12.11 -5.07 15.11
CA ILE A 88 -11.80 -3.83 14.38
C ILE A 88 -11.57 -2.71 15.38
N ASN A 89 -10.51 -1.92 15.18
CA ASN A 89 -10.16 -0.73 15.95
C ASN A 89 -10.10 -0.97 17.47
N SER A 90 -9.64 -2.15 17.88
CA SER A 90 -9.46 -2.53 19.28
C SER A 90 -8.06 -3.06 19.51
N ILE A 91 -7.50 -2.85 20.69
CA ILE A 91 -6.18 -3.39 21.02
C ILE A 91 -6.31 -4.91 21.24
N SER A 92 -5.40 -5.66 20.64
CA SER A 92 -5.31 -7.12 20.74
C SER A 92 -3.82 -7.50 20.77
N GLU A 93 -3.50 -8.77 21.03
CA GLU A 93 -2.12 -9.24 21.06
C GLU A 93 -1.36 -8.90 19.78
N VAL A 94 -2.03 -9.09 18.64
CA VAL A 94 -1.56 -8.71 17.32
C VAL A 94 -2.45 -7.60 16.75
N VAL A 95 -1.83 -6.53 16.26
CA VAL A 95 -2.56 -5.43 15.61
C VAL A 95 -2.13 -5.31 14.16
N ILE A 96 -3.09 -5.29 13.23
CA ILE A 96 -2.85 -5.12 11.80
C ILE A 96 -3.33 -3.74 11.38
N VAL A 97 -2.38 -2.84 11.13
CA VAL A 97 -2.61 -1.49 10.62
C VAL A 97 -2.57 -1.52 9.11
N LEU A 98 -3.71 -1.23 8.48
CA LEU A 98 -3.81 -1.12 7.04
C LEU A 98 -3.58 0.32 6.60
N GLY A 99 -2.60 0.52 5.72
CA GLY A 99 -2.25 1.83 5.17
C GLY A 99 -3.34 2.33 4.22
N GLY A 100 -3.70 3.60 4.37
CA GLY A 100 -4.64 4.29 3.51
C GLY A 100 -4.00 4.78 2.22
N TYR A 101 -4.84 5.15 1.24
CA TYR A 101 -4.37 5.69 -0.03
C TYR A 101 -3.98 7.16 0.12
N ASP A 102 -2.81 7.52 -0.41
CA ASP A 102 -2.48 8.91 -0.69
C ASP A 102 -3.18 9.36 -1.96
N TYR A 103 -4.43 9.81 -1.84
CA TYR A 103 -5.18 10.34 -2.97
C TYR A 103 -4.64 11.65 -3.52
N THR A 104 -3.67 12.30 -2.86
CA THR A 104 -3.00 13.48 -3.42
C THR A 104 -1.94 13.11 -4.46
N ASN A 105 -1.52 11.84 -4.49
CA ASN A 105 -0.59 11.27 -5.45
C ASN A 105 -1.33 10.33 -6.39
N VAL A 106 -1.38 10.67 -7.67
CA VAL A 106 -2.17 9.93 -8.66
C VAL A 106 -1.57 8.54 -8.89
N ILE A 107 -0.27 8.33 -8.70
CA ILE A 107 0.34 6.98 -8.76
C ILE A 107 -0.29 6.04 -7.72
N SER A 108 -0.65 6.56 -6.54
CA SER A 108 -1.33 5.78 -5.51
C SER A 108 -2.72 5.30 -5.95
N TRP A 109 -3.33 5.93 -6.96
CA TRP A 109 -4.64 5.53 -7.46
C TRP A 109 -4.57 4.25 -8.29
N ILE A 110 -3.43 3.99 -8.93
CA ILE A 110 -3.21 2.81 -9.77
C ILE A 110 -2.38 1.72 -9.07
N LYS A 111 -1.75 2.04 -7.94
CA LYS A 111 -0.93 1.10 -7.18
C LYS A 111 -1.59 0.78 -5.83
N PRO A 112 -2.24 -0.38 -5.68
CA PRO A 112 -2.85 -0.75 -4.42
C PRO A 112 -1.81 -0.83 -3.30
N ASN A 113 -2.20 -0.41 -2.09
CA ASN A 113 -1.36 -0.51 -0.89
C ASN A 113 -1.00 -1.98 -0.57
N TYR A 114 -1.95 -2.87 -0.79
CA TYR A 114 -1.87 -4.30 -0.55
C TYR A 114 -2.98 -4.99 -1.35
N LEU A 115 -2.79 -6.27 -1.67
CA LEU A 115 -3.78 -7.08 -2.36
C LEU A 115 -4.60 -7.93 -1.38
N MET A 116 -5.77 -8.38 -1.83
CA MET A 116 -6.58 -9.34 -1.08
C MET A 116 -5.79 -10.60 -0.71
N SER A 117 -4.85 -11.04 -1.55
CA SER A 117 -4.04 -12.22 -1.26
C SER A 117 -3.08 -11.99 -0.09
N ASP A 118 -2.50 -10.80 0.03
CA ASP A 118 -1.64 -10.40 1.16
C ASP A 118 -2.43 -10.48 2.48
N ILE A 119 -3.64 -9.92 2.49
CA ILE A 119 -4.52 -9.97 3.68
C ILE A 119 -4.91 -11.41 4.02
N LYS A 120 -5.31 -12.20 3.03
CA LYS A 120 -5.71 -13.60 3.25
C LYS A 120 -4.57 -14.45 3.79
N ILE A 121 -3.34 -14.27 3.30
CA ILE A 121 -2.21 -15.08 3.75
C ILE A 121 -1.76 -14.67 5.16
N ILE A 122 -1.79 -13.39 5.50
CA ILE A 122 -1.53 -12.89 6.86
C ILE A 122 -2.58 -13.45 7.83
N VAL A 123 -3.87 -13.33 7.50
CA VAL A 123 -4.96 -13.88 8.31
C VAL A 123 -4.78 -15.38 8.51
N LYS A 124 -4.49 -16.13 7.44
CA LYS A 124 -4.27 -17.57 7.52
C LYS A 124 -3.12 -17.91 8.48
N PHE A 125 -1.99 -17.20 8.37
CA PHE A 125 -0.86 -17.35 9.26
C PHE A 125 -1.26 -17.11 10.72
N LEU A 126 -1.90 -15.97 11.02
CA LEU A 126 -2.28 -15.61 12.38
C LEU A 126 -3.30 -16.57 13.00
N THR A 127 -4.28 -17.01 12.21
CA THR A 127 -5.26 -18.02 12.65
C THR A 127 -4.60 -19.37 12.96
N LEU A 128 -3.68 -19.85 12.12
CA LEU A 128 -2.96 -21.10 12.36
C LEU A 128 -2.04 -20.99 13.58
N SER A 129 -1.42 -19.82 13.79
CA SER A 129 -0.65 -19.52 15.00
C SER A 129 -1.51 -19.26 16.24
N LYS A 130 -2.85 -19.37 16.15
CA LYS A 130 -3.81 -19.13 17.24
C LYS A 130 -3.65 -17.78 17.94
N LYS A 131 -3.23 -16.75 17.19
CA LYS A 131 -3.04 -15.40 17.74
C LYS A 131 -4.36 -14.64 17.77
N ASP A 132 -4.55 -13.84 18.80
CA ASP A 132 -5.66 -12.88 18.87
C ASP A 132 -5.30 -11.61 18.12
N PHE A 133 -6.06 -11.25 17.08
CA PHE A 133 -5.73 -10.11 16.23
C PHE A 133 -6.91 -9.19 15.94
N SER A 134 -6.58 -7.93 15.71
CA SER A 134 -7.50 -6.89 15.28
C SER A 134 -6.99 -6.13 14.07
N PHE A 135 -7.90 -5.60 13.28
CA PHE A 135 -7.61 -4.70 12.16
C PHE A 135 -7.85 -3.26 12.55
N TYR A 136 -6.94 -2.37 12.16
CA TYR A 136 -7.18 -0.94 12.14
C TYR A 136 -7.26 -0.47 10.69
N PHE A 137 -8.42 0.09 10.36
CA PHE A 137 -8.65 0.80 9.11
C PHE A 137 -8.59 2.29 9.37
N ASP A 138 -8.02 3.04 8.42
CA ASP A 138 -8.01 4.50 8.48
C ASP A 138 -7.45 5.02 9.81
N ALA A 139 -6.45 4.32 10.34
CA ALA A 139 -5.82 4.64 11.62
C ALA A 139 -5.26 6.06 11.57
N LYS A 140 -5.47 6.82 12.64
CA LYS A 140 -4.85 8.12 12.82
C LYS A 140 -3.54 7.98 13.58
N ILE A 141 -2.75 9.05 13.58
CA ILE A 141 -1.48 9.10 14.32
C ILE A 141 -1.71 8.77 15.81
N GLU A 142 -2.81 9.24 16.41
CA GLU A 142 -3.15 8.95 17.80
C GLU A 142 -3.41 7.46 18.04
N ASP A 143 -4.05 6.78 17.10
CA ASP A 143 -4.27 5.33 17.17
C ASP A 143 -2.93 4.59 17.13
N ILE A 144 -2.00 5.01 16.27
CA ILE A 144 -0.66 4.41 16.19
C ILE A 144 0.11 4.65 17.49
N ILE A 145 0.11 5.87 18.03
CA ILE A 145 0.77 6.16 19.31
C ILE A 145 0.20 5.26 20.41
N LYS A 146 -1.13 5.12 20.46
CA LYS A 146 -1.82 4.25 21.41
C LYS A 146 -1.37 2.79 21.23
N ILE A 147 -1.49 2.22 20.04
CA ILE A 147 -1.10 0.84 19.72
C ILE A 147 0.37 0.60 20.09
N MET A 148 1.26 1.51 19.70
CA MET A 148 2.70 1.36 19.92
C MET A 148 3.06 1.46 21.39
N SER A 149 2.40 2.32 22.17
CA SER A 149 2.64 2.48 23.60
C SER A 149 2.03 1.36 24.46
N ASP A 150 0.95 0.71 23.99
CA ASP A 150 0.25 -0.32 24.74
C ASP A 150 1.02 -1.66 24.73
N LYS A 151 1.35 -2.19 25.91
CA LYS A 151 2.11 -3.45 26.05
C LYS A 151 1.30 -4.71 25.78
N ALA A 152 -0.03 -4.62 25.75
CA ALA A 152 -0.88 -5.74 25.34
C ALA A 152 -0.72 -6.04 23.84
N ALA A 153 -0.47 -5.03 23.01
CA ALA A 153 -0.08 -5.21 21.61
C ALA A 153 1.39 -5.60 21.54
N LYS A 154 1.67 -6.90 21.38
CA LYS A 154 3.04 -7.46 21.30
C LYS A 154 3.59 -7.44 19.89
N GLU A 155 2.71 -7.59 18.91
CA GLU A 155 3.06 -7.70 17.49
C GLU A 155 2.22 -6.75 16.66
N VAL A 156 2.89 -6.02 15.75
CA VAL A 156 2.22 -5.02 14.91
C VAL A 156 2.58 -5.25 13.45
N PHE A 157 1.56 -5.36 12.59
CA PHE A 157 1.72 -5.40 11.14
C PHE A 157 1.36 -4.03 10.58
N PHE A 158 2.30 -3.38 9.90
CA PHE A 158 2.06 -2.25 9.02
C PHE A 158 1.97 -2.79 7.60
N VAL A 159 0.78 -2.76 7.01
CA VAL A 159 0.50 -3.33 5.68
C VAL A 159 0.06 -2.21 4.75
N GLY A 160 0.91 -1.84 3.79
CA GLY A 160 0.62 -0.73 2.88
C GLY A 160 1.86 -0.03 2.35
N HIS A 161 1.66 1.05 1.61
CA HIS A 161 2.77 1.85 1.11
C HIS A 161 3.51 2.53 2.25
N GLY A 162 4.83 2.48 2.13
CA GLY A 162 5.77 3.14 3.00
C GLY A 162 7.17 2.96 2.43
N ASP A 163 8.13 3.58 3.08
CA ASP A 163 9.53 3.33 2.84
C ASP A 163 10.18 2.83 4.15
N SER A 164 11.50 2.75 4.16
CA SER A 164 12.24 2.36 5.35
C SER A 164 12.16 3.35 6.50
N HIS A 165 11.58 4.54 6.32
CA HIS A 165 11.51 5.62 7.30
C HIS A 165 10.10 6.00 7.71
N SER A 166 9.10 5.67 6.88
CA SER A 166 7.74 6.14 7.05
C SER A 166 6.70 5.15 6.53
N PHE A 167 5.49 5.28 7.07
CA PHE A 167 4.33 4.51 6.66
C PHE A 167 3.15 5.45 6.41
N GLN A 168 2.47 5.27 5.27
CA GLN A 168 1.32 6.09 4.91
C GLN A 168 0.07 5.58 5.65
N LEU A 169 -0.51 6.42 6.51
CA LEU A 169 -1.73 6.07 7.24
C LEU A 169 -2.98 6.39 6.45
N ASN A 170 -3.03 7.57 5.84
CA ASN A 170 -4.14 8.03 5.00
C ASN A 170 -3.65 9.12 4.04
N ASN A 171 -4.55 9.81 3.35
CA ASN A 171 -4.23 10.86 2.38
C ASN A 171 -3.55 12.13 2.94
N LYS A 172 -3.47 12.28 4.26
CA LYS A 172 -2.90 13.47 4.92
C LYS A 172 -1.81 13.14 5.92
N GLU A 173 -1.83 11.92 6.44
CA GLU A 173 -1.00 11.52 7.56
C GLU A 173 -0.09 10.37 7.17
N LYS A 174 1.16 10.52 7.60
CA LYS A 174 2.16 9.47 7.61
C LYS A 174 2.86 9.48 8.95
N ILE A 175 3.29 8.32 9.40
CA ILE A 175 4.15 8.20 10.57
C ILE A 175 5.60 8.17 10.10
N TYR A 176 6.48 8.78 10.88
CA TYR A 176 7.92 8.60 10.73
C TYR A 176 8.43 7.70 11.84
N TYR A 177 9.22 6.70 11.48
CA TYR A 177 9.68 5.69 12.42
C TYR A 177 10.65 6.24 13.47
N CYS A 178 11.34 7.35 13.16
CA CYS A 178 12.19 8.04 14.11
C CYS A 178 11.43 8.62 15.31
N ASP A 179 10.14 8.91 15.16
CA ASP A 179 9.29 9.45 16.23
C ASP A 179 8.97 8.39 17.30
N PHE A 180 9.22 7.12 16.98
CA PHE A 180 9.04 5.98 17.87
C PHE A 180 10.39 5.37 18.27
N ASN A 181 11.42 6.17 18.54
CA ASN A 181 12.77 5.66 18.87
C ASN A 181 12.95 5.22 20.34
N ASP A 182 11.96 5.48 21.21
CA ASP A 182 11.97 5.04 22.61
C ASP A 182 11.54 3.58 22.74
N LYS A 183 12.51 2.68 22.97
CA LYS A 183 12.28 1.24 23.18
C LYS A 183 11.47 0.94 24.43
N LEU A 184 11.63 1.70 25.51
CA LEU A 184 10.92 1.44 26.77
C LEU A 184 9.44 1.75 26.59
N LYS A 185 9.12 2.85 25.89
CA LYS A 185 7.75 3.25 25.61
C LYS A 185 7.11 2.44 24.50
N TYR A 186 7.76 2.32 23.35
CA TYR A 186 7.16 1.80 22.11
C TYR A 186 7.62 0.40 21.69
N GLY A 187 8.54 -0.22 22.43
CA GLY A 187 9.10 -1.53 22.10
C GLY A 187 8.04 -2.63 21.92
N LYS A 188 8.24 -3.46 20.90
CA LYS A 188 7.37 -4.59 20.52
C LYS A 188 8.18 -5.87 20.39
N GLU A 189 7.54 -7.01 20.61
CA GLU A 189 8.19 -8.31 20.38
C GLU A 189 8.45 -8.53 18.89
N PHE A 190 7.50 -8.12 18.04
CA PHE A 190 7.57 -8.23 16.59
C PHE A 190 6.93 -7.02 15.91
N ILE A 191 7.55 -6.54 14.82
CA ILE A 191 6.96 -5.54 13.93
C ILE A 191 7.14 -6.04 12.50
N HIS A 192 6.07 -6.09 11.72
CA HIS A 192 6.08 -6.53 10.33
C HIS A 192 5.77 -5.32 9.44
N GLN A 193 6.62 -5.07 8.46
CA GLN A 193 6.52 -3.95 7.52
C GLN A 193 6.30 -4.51 6.11
N VAL A 194 5.03 -4.71 5.78
CA VAL A 194 4.58 -5.38 4.55
C VAL A 194 4.34 -4.31 3.49
N HIS A 195 5.12 -4.38 2.39
CA HIS A 195 5.23 -3.36 1.33
C HIS A 195 5.96 -2.06 1.71
N CYS A 196 6.55 -1.96 2.90
CA CYS A 196 7.27 -0.76 3.38
C CYS A 196 8.80 -0.98 3.39
N GLY A 197 9.41 -1.24 2.23
CA GLY A 197 10.83 -1.56 2.11
C GLY A 197 11.57 -0.69 1.11
N ASP A 198 12.69 -0.09 1.54
CA ASP A 198 13.67 0.56 0.67
C ASP A 198 15.11 0.15 1.07
N LYS A 199 16.08 0.39 0.19
CA LYS A 199 17.48 -0.02 0.37
C LYS A 199 18.16 0.66 1.56
N TRP A 200 17.74 1.89 1.90
CA TRP A 200 18.41 2.75 2.87
C TRP A 200 17.52 3.02 4.08
N GLY A 201 18.11 3.48 5.18
CA GLY A 201 17.36 3.93 6.35
C GLY A 201 17.20 2.93 7.49
N LYS A 202 16.73 3.40 8.65
CA LYS A 202 16.39 2.55 9.80
C LYS A 202 14.88 2.38 9.88
N SER A 203 14.45 1.13 9.92
CA SER A 203 13.04 0.75 10.01
C SER A 203 12.55 0.68 11.46
N LEU A 204 11.24 0.55 11.69
CA LEU A 204 10.70 0.36 13.05
C LEU A 204 11.31 -0.87 13.74
N ILE A 205 11.63 -1.92 12.97
CA ILE A 205 12.26 -3.13 13.49
C ILE A 205 13.65 -2.79 14.05
N ASP A 206 14.42 -1.93 13.38
CA ASP A 206 15.74 -1.53 13.84
C ASP A 206 15.67 -0.77 15.18
N TYR A 207 14.65 0.07 15.35
CA TYR A 207 14.45 0.89 16.54
C TYR A 207 13.84 0.12 17.72
N LEU A 208 12.84 -0.73 17.49
CA LEU A 208 11.91 -1.14 18.55
C LEU A 208 11.85 -2.64 18.83
N VAL A 209 12.38 -3.47 17.94
CA VAL A 209 12.34 -4.92 18.10
C VAL A 209 13.65 -5.42 18.73
N PRO A 210 13.61 -6.32 19.73
CA PRO A 210 14.81 -6.97 20.27
C PRO A 210 15.61 -7.72 19.20
N ASP A 211 16.94 -7.71 19.28
CA ASP A 211 17.82 -8.25 18.22
C ASP A 211 17.54 -9.73 17.88
N GLY A 212 17.20 -10.55 18.89
CA GLY A 212 16.83 -11.96 18.71
C GLY A 212 15.55 -12.18 17.89
N ASN A 213 14.67 -11.18 17.81
CA ASN A 213 13.39 -11.25 17.12
C ASN A 213 13.39 -10.58 15.74
N LYS A 214 14.37 -9.71 15.44
CA LYS A 214 14.43 -8.97 14.17
C LYS A 214 14.37 -9.87 12.94
N LYS A 215 15.04 -11.02 12.96
CA LYS A 215 15.05 -11.99 11.84
C LYS A 215 13.71 -12.70 11.61
N LYS A 216 12.80 -12.67 12.60
CA LYS A 216 11.47 -13.28 12.52
C LYS A 216 10.42 -12.28 12.00
N CYS A 217 10.76 -11.00 11.96
CA CYS A 217 9.91 -9.94 11.42
C CYS A 217 9.90 -9.98 9.89
N PHE A 218 8.78 -9.56 9.28
CA PHE A 218 8.69 -9.41 7.83
C PHE A 218 9.18 -8.01 7.47
N PHE A 219 10.41 -7.92 6.93
CA PHE A 219 10.94 -6.68 6.35
C PHE A 219 12.11 -7.02 5.43
N PHE A 220 12.16 -6.37 4.29
CA PHE A 220 13.26 -6.50 3.34
C PHE A 220 13.71 -5.12 2.89
N ARG A 221 15.03 -4.91 2.83
CA ARG A 221 15.65 -3.67 2.32
C ARG A 221 15.64 -3.61 0.79
N LYS A 222 14.48 -3.83 0.20
CA LYS A 222 14.21 -3.81 -1.25
C LYS A 222 12.74 -3.52 -1.47
N PHE A 223 12.39 -3.23 -2.72
CA PHE A 223 10.98 -3.23 -3.13
C PHE A 223 10.35 -4.61 -2.89
N ILE A 224 9.17 -4.62 -2.26
CA ILE A 224 8.42 -5.83 -1.88
C ILE A 224 7.09 -5.84 -2.63
N ASN A 225 6.87 -6.89 -3.41
CA ASN A 225 5.57 -7.13 -4.08
C ASN A 225 4.77 -8.22 -3.35
N SER A 226 3.51 -8.42 -3.74
CA SER A 226 2.62 -9.40 -3.10
C SER A 226 3.10 -10.86 -3.27
N PHE A 227 3.90 -11.15 -4.29
CA PHE A 227 4.51 -12.48 -4.45
C PHE A 227 5.59 -12.72 -3.37
N ASP A 228 6.43 -11.74 -3.06
CA ASP A 228 7.39 -11.82 -1.95
C ASP A 228 6.66 -12.04 -0.61
N VAL A 229 5.56 -11.30 -0.39
CA VAL A 229 4.70 -11.44 0.80
C VAL A 229 4.14 -12.86 0.91
N GLU A 230 3.44 -13.32 -0.12
CA GLU A 230 2.86 -14.66 -0.14
C GLU A 230 3.90 -15.75 0.07
N LYS A 231 5.05 -15.67 -0.61
CA LYS A 231 6.12 -16.67 -0.51
C LYS A 231 6.63 -16.76 0.93
N TRP A 232 6.87 -15.63 1.58
CA TRP A 232 7.37 -15.62 2.95
C TRP A 232 6.36 -16.21 3.93
N PHE A 233 5.10 -15.77 3.90
CA PHE A 233 4.08 -16.29 4.81
C PHE A 233 3.75 -17.75 4.53
N LYS A 234 3.77 -18.21 3.27
CA LYS A 234 3.63 -19.63 2.93
C LYS A 234 4.74 -20.47 3.56
N ASN A 235 5.99 -19.98 3.57
CA ASN A 235 7.09 -20.67 4.25
C ASN A 235 6.87 -20.70 5.77
N LYS A 236 6.49 -19.57 6.38
CA LYS A 236 6.17 -19.55 7.82
C LYS A 236 5.02 -20.46 8.21
N ILE A 237 3.98 -20.55 7.39
CA ILE A 237 2.87 -21.49 7.61
C ILE A 237 3.33 -22.94 7.56
N ARG A 238 4.33 -23.30 6.74
CA ARG A 238 4.88 -24.67 6.68
C ARG A 238 5.74 -25.03 7.90
N GLU A 239 6.20 -24.02 8.64
CA GLU A 239 7.00 -24.17 9.87
C GLU A 239 6.13 -24.25 11.14
N LEU A 240 4.80 -24.08 11.04
CA LEU A 240 3.82 -24.19 12.13
C LEU A 240 3.30 -25.63 12.28
#